data_AF-A0A973DAR0-F1
#
_entry.id   AF-A0A973DAR0-F1
#
_cell.length_a   1.000
_cell.length_b   1.000
_cell.length_c   1.000
_cell.angle_alpha   90.00
_cell.angle_beta   90.00
_cell.angle_gamma   90.00
#
_symmetry.space_group_name_H-M   'P 1'
#
loop_
_entity.id
_entity.type
_entity.pdbx_description
1 polymer ?
#
loop_
_entity_poly.entity_id
_entity_poly.type
_entity_poly.pdbx_seq_one_letter_code
_entity_poly.pdbx_strand_id
1 'polypeptide(L)'
;MQQYFDAQMRLLTQAGKQFAQHYPEHAGMLNIDALKDRDPHIERLLEGVAYLTAHTQKRLDESVPEVSEQVLRQLCPILLSYYPSSTVVKFSPKLAMQKSHLIEKGLTLSADKSVVDKKQITFTTTHDLQVSPLDVEHVRYQESHLGSELRIGLRFVCQGERKNYDLANLQFYLRGDTPLCSSLFKLLKTAEQFTELDFGPSHFEHNKKLKVKGCSATYLDIDGALLPHAEQSHPGYALLLDYFNAKDRFYFMRFDGLKDLTLPEHIDRFELVFRGSSKLPPGHQLSRDNILLNCVPAINLFAQPAEPIRIESNRTDYMITADQNRTDHIFSYTVNEVKGRNSLSGKSYDYTPRYQSVFEDEKKLFTVLTKDVGGAAPCHYLQLPFNLEEEKETLSVDLTVFNAGWPRQLLQEGDLNIGGPDMPSIANVENVIRPTNYLPCPEQPKHWQLISLLNVKFSQITQVTELKRLLVLFDWSQKAENRLRIDSIQKITATPISQIKRGIFIKGVDVLIDIDESKFVCDADLYHFCNMLHQFFLMYAPINESVQTRVNAIPSYKTLCWEIEPGKSYQL
;
A
#
# COMPACT_ATOMS: atom_id res chain seq x y z
N MET A 1 -20.73 -9.60 21.21
CA MET A 1 -21.82 -9.34 22.18
C MET A 1 -22.34 -10.62 22.81
N GLN A 2 -22.77 -11.61 22.02
CA GLN A 2 -23.20 -12.92 22.54
C GLN A 2 -22.22 -13.56 23.55
N GLN A 3 -20.93 -13.62 23.22
CA GLN A 3 -19.89 -14.16 24.13
C GLN A 3 -19.82 -13.41 25.48
N TYR A 4 -19.97 -12.08 25.47
CA TYR A 4 -19.97 -11.27 26.69
C TYR A 4 -21.21 -11.54 27.55
N PHE A 5 -22.38 -11.66 26.91
CA PHE A 5 -23.62 -12.03 27.60
C PHE A 5 -23.50 -13.41 28.26
N ASP A 6 -23.03 -14.40 27.52
CA ASP A 6 -22.86 -15.77 28.03
C ASP A 6 -21.86 -15.81 29.19
N ALA A 7 -20.79 -15.02 29.13
CA ALA A 7 -19.81 -14.88 30.21
C ALA A 7 -20.43 -14.25 31.47
N GLN A 8 -21.20 -13.17 31.32
CA GLN A 8 -21.89 -12.52 32.45
C GLN A 8 -22.96 -13.42 33.05
N MET A 9 -23.71 -14.17 32.23
CA MET A 9 -24.69 -15.14 32.74
C MET A 9 -24.03 -16.28 33.52
N ARG A 10 -22.87 -16.78 33.08
CA ARG A 10 -22.09 -17.78 33.83
C ARG A 10 -21.62 -17.21 35.17
N LEU A 11 -21.07 -15.99 35.18
CA LEU A 11 -20.65 -15.30 36.41
C LEU A 11 -21.80 -15.11 37.37
N LEU A 12 -22.95 -14.64 36.89
CA LEU A 12 -24.14 -14.41 37.69
C LEU A 12 -24.68 -15.72 38.30
N THR A 13 -24.64 -16.81 37.53
CA THR A 13 -25.00 -18.15 38.01
C THR A 13 -24.02 -18.67 39.07
N GLN A 14 -22.72 -18.46 38.87
CA GLN A 14 -21.69 -18.86 39.85
C GLN A 14 -21.78 -18.04 41.13
N ALA A 15 -21.94 -16.72 41.03
CA ALA A 15 -22.14 -15.83 42.15
C ALA A 15 -23.41 -16.18 42.94
N GLY A 16 -24.50 -16.52 42.24
CA GLY A 16 -25.74 -17.01 42.87
C GLY A 16 -25.51 -18.28 43.69
N LYS A 17 -24.75 -19.26 43.17
CA LYS A 17 -24.39 -20.48 43.91
C LYS A 17 -23.50 -20.19 45.12
N GLN A 18 -22.51 -19.31 44.97
CA GLN A 18 -21.64 -18.92 46.08
C GLN A 18 -22.41 -18.18 47.17
N PHE A 19 -23.33 -17.29 46.79
CA PHE A 19 -24.22 -16.59 47.72
C PHE A 19 -25.11 -17.58 48.49
N ALA A 20 -25.68 -18.57 47.80
CA ALA A 20 -26.48 -19.62 48.44
C ALA A 20 -25.70 -20.44 49.47
N GLN A 21 -24.43 -20.72 49.20
CA GLN A 21 -23.55 -21.42 50.14
C GLN A 21 -23.23 -20.59 51.40
N HIS A 22 -23.07 -19.27 51.27
CA HIS A 22 -22.70 -18.40 52.39
C HIS A 22 -23.90 -17.90 53.21
N TYR A 23 -25.09 -17.80 52.58
CA TYR A 23 -26.31 -17.29 53.20
C TYR A 23 -27.52 -18.20 52.94
N PRO A 24 -27.58 -19.39 53.57
CA PRO A 24 -28.60 -20.40 53.28
C PRO A 24 -30.03 -19.94 53.58
N GLU A 25 -30.23 -19.19 54.68
CA GLU A 25 -31.54 -18.70 55.11
C GLU A 25 -32.14 -17.70 54.09
N HIS A 26 -31.32 -16.80 53.56
CA HIS A 26 -31.75 -15.82 52.55
C HIS A 26 -31.90 -16.44 51.16
N ALA A 27 -31.04 -17.39 50.81
CA ALA A 27 -31.12 -18.10 49.53
C ALA A 27 -32.36 -18.98 49.42
N GLY A 28 -32.81 -19.56 50.53
CA GLY A 28 -34.09 -20.28 50.61
C GLY A 28 -35.31 -19.39 50.35
N MET A 29 -35.25 -18.10 50.72
CA MET A 29 -36.31 -17.12 50.39
C MET A 29 -36.31 -16.71 48.92
N LEU A 30 -35.13 -16.69 48.29
CA LEU A 30 -34.94 -16.26 46.89
C LEU A 30 -34.97 -17.42 45.88
N ASN A 31 -35.11 -18.66 46.35
CA ASN A 31 -35.21 -19.88 45.54
C ASN A 31 -34.07 -20.04 44.50
N ILE A 32 -32.85 -19.60 44.85
CA ILE A 32 -31.71 -19.51 43.91
C ILE A 32 -31.22 -20.90 43.45
N ASP A 33 -31.37 -21.93 44.30
CA ASP A 33 -30.87 -23.29 44.08
C ASP A 33 -31.77 -24.19 43.21
N ALA A 34 -33.06 -23.86 43.08
CA ALA A 34 -34.02 -24.66 42.31
C ALA A 34 -34.12 -24.18 40.86
N LEU A 35 -33.34 -24.77 39.96
CA LEU A 35 -33.37 -24.52 38.51
C LEU A 35 -34.75 -24.69 37.84
N LYS A 36 -35.74 -25.29 38.52
CA LYS A 36 -37.08 -25.59 37.97
C LYS A 36 -38.19 -24.63 38.40
N ASP A 37 -38.00 -23.83 39.45
CA ASP A 37 -39.02 -22.95 40.06
C ASP A 37 -38.58 -21.47 40.09
N ARG A 38 -37.78 -21.05 39.11
CA ARG A 38 -37.41 -19.63 38.97
C ARG A 38 -38.56 -18.87 38.33
N ASP A 39 -38.92 -17.74 38.93
CA ASP A 39 -39.89 -16.82 38.35
C ASP A 39 -39.36 -16.31 37.00
N PRO A 40 -40.10 -16.50 35.89
CA PRO A 40 -39.72 -16.01 34.57
C PRO A 40 -39.40 -14.51 34.51
N HIS A 41 -39.98 -13.70 35.40
CA HIS A 41 -39.74 -12.25 35.46
C HIS A 41 -38.40 -11.93 36.10
N ILE A 42 -38.00 -12.68 37.13
CA ILE A 42 -36.69 -12.54 37.78
C ILE A 42 -35.60 -13.01 36.83
N GLU A 43 -35.84 -14.10 36.10
CA GLU A 43 -34.88 -14.60 35.10
C GLU A 43 -34.66 -13.58 33.99
N ARG A 44 -35.73 -13.00 33.42
CA ARG A 44 -35.62 -11.89 32.45
C ARG A 44 -34.96 -10.65 33.01
N LEU A 45 -35.15 -10.34 34.30
CA LEU A 45 -34.47 -9.22 34.95
C LEU A 45 -32.96 -9.48 35.05
N LEU A 46 -32.56 -10.70 35.46
CA LEU A 46 -31.15 -11.10 35.56
C LEU A 46 -30.49 -11.16 34.18
N GLU A 47 -31.20 -11.64 33.15
CA GLU A 47 -30.78 -11.53 31.76
C GLU A 47 -30.60 -10.07 31.35
N GLY A 48 -31.53 -9.18 31.71
CA GLY A 48 -31.41 -7.73 31.47
C GLY A 48 -30.19 -7.11 32.14
N VAL A 49 -29.92 -7.45 33.40
CA VAL A 49 -28.73 -7.00 34.14
C VAL A 49 -27.45 -7.56 33.52
N ALA A 50 -27.45 -8.84 33.15
CA ALA A 50 -26.32 -9.47 32.47
C ALA A 50 -26.07 -8.81 31.11
N TYR A 51 -27.11 -8.47 30.36
CA TYR A 51 -27.02 -7.73 29.11
C TYR A 51 -26.43 -6.34 29.30
N LEU A 52 -26.94 -5.55 30.25
CA LEU A 52 -26.40 -4.21 30.54
C LEU A 52 -24.94 -4.27 30.98
N THR A 53 -24.61 -5.20 31.89
CA THR A 53 -23.24 -5.38 32.38
C THR A 53 -22.32 -5.86 31.28
N ALA A 54 -22.77 -6.79 30.43
CA ALA A 54 -22.03 -7.25 29.27
C ALA A 54 -21.81 -6.12 28.26
N HIS A 55 -22.80 -5.25 28.07
CA HIS A 55 -22.69 -4.07 27.21
C HIS A 55 -21.67 -3.07 27.76
N THR A 56 -21.72 -2.77 29.07
CA THR A 56 -20.74 -1.91 29.74
C THR A 56 -19.34 -2.50 29.69
N GLN A 57 -19.19 -3.80 29.96
CA GLN A 57 -17.89 -4.47 29.88
C GLN A 57 -17.35 -4.44 28.46
N LYS A 58 -18.19 -4.74 27.45
CA LYS A 58 -17.80 -4.61 26.05
C LYS A 58 -17.34 -3.19 25.73
N ARG A 59 -18.04 -2.16 26.22
CA ARG A 59 -17.66 -0.76 26.05
C ARG A 59 -16.34 -0.39 26.74
N LEU A 60 -16.08 -0.93 27.93
CA LEU A 60 -14.80 -0.73 28.63
C LEU A 60 -13.65 -1.44 27.92
N ASP A 61 -13.87 -2.65 27.41
CA ASP A 61 -12.87 -3.36 26.64
C ASP A 61 -12.59 -2.66 25.29
N GLU A 62 -13.62 -2.03 24.70
CA GLU A 62 -13.51 -1.20 23.48
C GLU A 62 -12.79 0.14 23.69
N SER A 63 -12.71 0.68 24.92
CA SER A 63 -12.11 2.01 25.18
C SER A 63 -10.59 2.00 25.35
N VAL A 64 -9.99 0.90 25.83
CA VAL A 64 -8.51 0.73 25.88
C VAL A 64 -7.84 0.85 24.50
N PRO A 65 -8.42 0.28 23.42
CA PRO A 65 -7.96 0.47 22.04
C PRO A 65 -7.89 1.92 21.56
N GLU A 66 -8.81 2.78 21.99
CA GLU A 66 -8.88 4.18 21.53
C GLU A 66 -7.57 4.92 21.83
N VAL A 67 -6.93 4.64 22.97
CA VAL A 67 -5.64 5.24 23.35
C VAL A 67 -4.53 4.84 22.37
N SER A 68 -4.45 3.54 22.04
CA SER A 68 -3.43 3.02 21.11
C SER A 68 -3.62 3.57 19.69
N GLU A 69 -4.88 3.74 19.26
CA GLU A 69 -5.22 4.32 17.97
C GLU A 69 -4.85 5.81 17.91
N GLN A 70 -5.10 6.60 18.97
CA GLN A 70 -4.70 8.01 18.97
C GLN A 70 -3.17 8.16 18.90
N VAL A 71 -2.41 7.31 19.62
CA VAL A 71 -0.94 7.31 19.55
C VAL A 71 -0.46 6.92 18.15
N LEU A 72 -0.99 5.85 17.57
CA LEU A 72 -0.63 5.44 16.21
C LEU A 72 -1.04 6.48 15.16
N ARG A 73 -2.12 7.22 15.37
CA ARG A 73 -2.55 8.29 14.44
C ARG A 73 -1.53 9.42 14.38
N GLN A 74 -0.85 9.69 15.50
CA GLN A 74 0.22 10.68 15.57
C GLN A 74 1.55 10.15 15.04
N LEU A 75 1.92 8.90 15.37
CA LEU A 75 3.25 8.37 15.06
C LEU A 75 3.34 7.64 13.71
N CYS A 76 2.29 6.92 13.33
CA CYS A 76 2.29 6.07 12.14
C CYS A 76 0.86 5.88 11.56
N PRO A 77 0.28 6.94 10.95
CA PRO A 77 -1.12 6.93 10.49
C PRO A 77 -1.43 5.86 9.44
N ILE A 78 -0.43 5.42 8.64
CA ILE A 78 -0.62 4.38 7.62
C ILE A 78 -1.04 3.03 8.21
N LEU A 79 -0.72 2.78 9.49
CA LEU A 79 -1.01 1.50 10.16
C LEU A 79 -2.44 1.40 10.71
N LEU A 80 -3.17 2.51 10.77
CA LEU A 80 -4.59 2.56 11.16
C LEU A 80 -5.52 2.62 9.96
N SER A 81 -4.95 2.84 8.78
CA SER A 81 -5.69 3.02 7.55
C SER A 81 -5.84 1.69 6.86
N TYR A 82 -6.95 1.53 6.15
CA TYR A 82 -7.15 0.39 5.30
C TYR A 82 -6.17 0.37 4.13
N TYR A 83 -5.90 -0.82 3.60
CA TYR A 83 -5.21 -0.93 2.32
C TYR A 83 -6.28 -0.95 1.20
N PRO A 84 -6.45 0.14 0.43
CA PRO A 84 -7.46 0.22 -0.61
C PRO A 84 -7.09 -0.66 -1.80
N SER A 85 -8.07 -0.91 -2.66
CA SER A 85 -7.81 -1.58 -3.94
C SER A 85 -6.84 -0.76 -4.80
N SER A 86 -5.90 -1.44 -5.43
CA SER A 86 -4.91 -0.87 -6.34
C SER A 86 -4.92 -1.63 -7.67
N THR A 87 -4.53 -0.94 -8.74
CA THR A 87 -4.37 -1.50 -10.08
C THR A 87 -3.24 -0.78 -10.81
N VAL A 88 -2.91 -1.23 -12.02
CA VAL A 88 -1.99 -0.57 -12.94
C VAL A 88 -2.76 -0.23 -14.20
N VAL A 89 -2.62 1.01 -14.66
CA VAL A 89 -3.29 1.52 -15.85
C VAL A 89 -2.27 1.84 -16.93
N LYS A 90 -2.63 1.57 -18.18
CA LYS A 90 -1.84 1.87 -19.37
C LYS A 90 -2.45 3.06 -20.11
N PHE A 91 -1.61 4.00 -20.49
CA PHE A 91 -1.96 5.11 -21.36
C PHE A 91 -1.44 4.84 -22.77
N SER A 92 -2.36 4.51 -23.68
CA SER A 92 -2.04 4.25 -25.08
C SER A 92 -2.10 5.56 -25.88
N PRO A 93 -0.97 6.06 -26.43
CA PRO A 93 -0.95 7.33 -27.16
C PRO A 93 -1.71 7.21 -28.50
N LYS A 94 -2.47 8.24 -28.86
CA LYS A 94 -3.16 8.34 -30.15
C LYS A 94 -2.23 8.88 -31.22
N LEU A 95 -2.52 8.55 -32.48
CA LEU A 95 -1.76 9.01 -33.66
C LEU A 95 -1.58 10.54 -33.71
N ALA A 96 -2.56 11.30 -33.21
CA ALA A 96 -2.58 12.75 -33.22
C ALA A 96 -1.59 13.42 -32.24
N MET A 97 -0.95 12.67 -31.34
CA MET A 97 -0.02 13.21 -30.35
C MET A 97 1.26 13.75 -31.01
N GLN A 98 1.56 15.04 -30.81
CA GLN A 98 2.70 15.71 -31.46
C GLN A 98 3.96 15.78 -30.59
N LYS A 99 3.81 15.72 -29.26
CA LYS A 99 4.90 15.77 -28.28
C LYS A 99 4.60 14.86 -27.10
N SER A 100 5.62 14.43 -26.35
CA SER A 100 5.40 13.73 -25.08
C SER A 100 4.61 14.63 -24.13
N HIS A 101 3.69 14.04 -23.35
CA HIS A 101 2.82 14.78 -22.44
C HIS A 101 2.92 14.22 -21.03
N LEU A 102 2.94 15.12 -20.05
CA LEU A 102 2.95 14.76 -18.65
C LEU A 102 1.52 14.55 -18.17
N ILE A 103 1.25 13.37 -17.61
CA ILE A 103 0.06 13.10 -16.83
C ILE A 103 0.46 13.28 -15.37
N GLU A 104 -0.18 14.22 -14.70
CA GLU A 104 0.09 14.50 -13.29
C GLU A 104 -0.51 13.40 -12.39
N LYS A 105 0.12 13.21 -11.23
CA LYS A 105 -0.39 12.43 -10.11
C LYS A 105 -1.77 12.96 -9.70
N GLY A 106 -2.66 12.05 -9.33
CA GLY A 106 -4.01 12.37 -8.86
C GLY A 106 -5.06 12.44 -9.97
N LEU A 107 -4.70 12.13 -11.23
CA LEU A 107 -5.66 12.05 -12.32
C LEU A 107 -6.74 11.02 -11.98
N THR A 108 -8.00 11.45 -12.02
CA THR A 108 -9.16 10.60 -11.74
C THR A 108 -9.49 9.73 -12.95
N LEU A 109 -9.79 8.47 -12.67
CA LEU A 109 -10.14 7.44 -13.64
C LEU A 109 -11.42 6.75 -13.17
N SER A 110 -12.31 6.41 -14.09
CA SER A 110 -13.58 5.76 -13.80
C SER A 110 -13.87 4.65 -14.81
N ALA A 111 -14.69 3.70 -14.38
CA ALA A 111 -15.24 2.69 -15.28
C ALA A 111 -16.55 3.16 -15.89
N ASP A 112 -16.89 2.64 -17.06
CA ASP A 112 -18.21 2.91 -17.67
C ASP A 112 -19.33 2.36 -16.75
N LYS A 113 -20.35 3.20 -16.53
CA LYS A 113 -21.51 2.89 -15.69
C LYS A 113 -22.33 1.74 -16.25
N SER A 114 -22.23 1.44 -17.56
CA SER A 114 -22.89 0.30 -18.18
C SER A 114 -22.34 -1.05 -17.68
N VAL A 115 -21.05 -1.08 -17.32
CA VAL A 115 -20.35 -2.28 -16.84
C VAL A 115 -20.57 -2.50 -15.34
N VAL A 116 -20.75 -1.41 -14.58
CA VAL A 116 -20.70 -1.43 -13.12
C VAL A 116 -22.08 -1.10 -12.53
N ASP A 117 -23.03 -2.04 -12.48
CA ASP A 117 -24.27 -2.07 -11.64
C ASP A 117 -24.80 -0.72 -11.09
N LYS A 118 -24.83 0.34 -11.93
CA LYS A 118 -25.01 1.77 -11.55
C LYS A 118 -24.10 2.33 -10.43
N LYS A 119 -23.10 1.60 -9.94
CA LYS A 119 -22.14 2.04 -8.91
C LYS A 119 -20.97 2.77 -9.58
N GLN A 120 -20.63 3.95 -9.08
CA GLN A 120 -19.50 4.72 -9.61
C GLN A 120 -18.22 4.30 -8.88
N ILE A 121 -17.30 3.64 -9.61
CA ILE A 121 -15.99 3.26 -9.09
C ILE A 121 -14.93 4.19 -9.68
N THR A 122 -14.17 4.83 -8.81
CA THR A 122 -13.17 5.84 -9.19
C THR A 122 -11.80 5.45 -8.66
N PHE A 123 -10.78 5.60 -9.48
CA PHE A 123 -9.36 5.45 -9.12
C PHE A 123 -8.62 6.76 -9.36
N THR A 124 -7.48 6.95 -8.70
CA THR A 124 -6.55 8.05 -8.97
C THR A 124 -5.16 7.52 -9.28
N THR A 125 -4.45 8.16 -10.21
CA THR A 125 -3.04 7.84 -10.48
C THR A 125 -2.18 8.24 -9.29
N THR A 126 -1.21 7.41 -8.91
CA THR A 126 -0.38 7.68 -7.71
C THR A 126 0.93 8.41 -8.02
N HIS A 127 1.33 8.47 -9.30
CA HIS A 127 2.58 9.09 -9.74
C HIS A 127 2.39 9.84 -11.05
N ASP A 128 3.33 10.74 -11.32
CA ASP A 128 3.45 11.41 -12.61
C ASP A 128 3.91 10.42 -13.68
N LEU A 129 3.34 10.51 -14.86
CA LEU A 129 3.70 9.69 -16.01
C LEU A 129 3.94 10.56 -17.23
N GLN A 130 5.13 10.45 -17.81
CA GLN A 130 5.40 11.04 -19.11
C GLN A 130 5.05 10.06 -20.23
N VAL A 131 3.94 10.33 -20.92
CA VAL A 131 3.45 9.46 -22.00
C VAL A 131 4.40 9.57 -23.19
N SER A 132 5.08 8.46 -23.47
CA SER A 132 6.00 8.32 -24.59
C SER A 132 5.23 7.84 -25.84
N PRO A 133 5.55 8.35 -27.04
CA PRO A 133 4.91 7.97 -28.32
C PRO A 133 5.40 6.62 -28.86
N LEU A 134 5.69 5.68 -27.97
CA LEU A 134 6.21 4.35 -28.27
C LEU A 134 5.22 3.30 -27.82
N ASP A 135 5.13 2.22 -28.59
CA ASP A 135 4.45 0.98 -28.18
C ASP A 135 5.37 -0.21 -28.43
N VAL A 136 5.10 -1.30 -27.70
CA VAL A 136 5.88 -2.53 -27.79
C VAL A 136 5.33 -3.37 -28.94
N GLU A 137 6.16 -3.59 -29.97
CA GLU A 137 5.84 -4.40 -31.15
C GLU A 137 5.99 -5.90 -30.84
N HIS A 138 7.13 -6.28 -30.26
CA HIS A 138 7.40 -7.64 -29.83
C HIS A 138 8.41 -7.70 -28.69
N VAL A 139 8.37 -8.79 -27.94
CA VAL A 139 9.38 -9.14 -26.95
C VAL A 139 9.90 -10.53 -27.30
N ARG A 140 11.20 -10.66 -27.54
CA ARG A 140 11.85 -11.93 -27.90
C ARG A 140 12.90 -12.28 -26.87
N TYR A 141 12.93 -13.56 -26.52
CA TYR A 141 13.91 -14.12 -25.61
C TYR A 141 14.66 -15.24 -26.30
N GLN A 142 15.98 -15.22 -26.18
CA GLN A 142 16.85 -16.28 -26.67
C GLN A 142 17.86 -16.66 -25.60
N GLU A 143 17.97 -17.95 -25.32
CA GLU A 143 19.08 -18.48 -24.52
C GLU A 143 20.20 -18.93 -25.45
N SER A 144 21.41 -18.49 -25.14
CA SER A 144 22.63 -18.90 -25.84
C SER A 144 23.65 -19.46 -24.83
N HIS A 145 24.71 -20.08 -25.33
CA HIS A 145 25.83 -20.50 -24.49
C HIS A 145 26.54 -19.34 -23.77
N LEU A 146 26.38 -18.12 -24.29
CA LEU A 146 26.98 -16.88 -23.75
C LEU A 146 26.08 -16.19 -22.71
N GLY A 147 24.87 -16.70 -22.48
CA GLY A 147 23.88 -16.10 -21.57
C GLY A 147 22.51 -15.94 -22.22
N SER A 148 21.64 -15.21 -21.54
CA SER A 148 20.31 -14.87 -22.01
C SER A 148 20.29 -13.51 -22.72
N GLU A 149 19.54 -13.44 -23.82
CA GLU A 149 19.33 -12.22 -24.60
C GLU A 149 17.83 -11.91 -24.64
N LEU A 150 17.46 -10.73 -24.15
CA LEU A 150 16.12 -10.17 -24.20
C LEU A 150 16.11 -9.01 -25.20
N ARG A 151 15.31 -9.13 -26.26
CA ARG A 151 15.10 -8.09 -27.26
C ARG A 151 13.70 -7.52 -27.13
N ILE A 152 13.61 -6.21 -26.93
CA ILE A 152 12.35 -5.46 -26.84
C ILE A 152 12.24 -4.58 -28.08
N GLY A 153 11.36 -4.96 -29.02
CA GLY A 153 11.07 -4.19 -30.22
C GLY A 153 10.09 -3.06 -29.91
N LEU A 154 10.53 -1.82 -30.16
CA LEU A 154 9.76 -0.60 -29.93
C LEU A 154 9.47 0.08 -31.27
N ARG A 155 8.24 0.59 -31.40
CA ARG A 155 7.79 1.30 -32.59
C ARG A 155 7.19 2.66 -32.22
N PHE A 156 7.50 3.66 -33.03
CA PHE A 156 6.84 4.96 -32.96
C PHE A 156 5.41 4.86 -33.49
N VAL A 157 4.46 5.29 -32.67
CA VAL A 157 3.03 5.26 -33.02
C VAL A 157 2.55 6.60 -33.56
N CYS A 158 3.16 7.70 -33.13
CA CYS A 158 2.68 9.05 -33.40
C CYS A 158 3.42 9.72 -34.58
N GLN A 159 2.79 10.72 -35.21
CA GLN A 159 3.32 11.45 -36.38
C GLN A 159 4.10 12.73 -36.06
N GLY A 160 4.36 13.00 -34.79
CA GLY A 160 5.08 14.18 -34.34
C GLY A 160 6.59 14.11 -34.61
N GLU A 161 7.24 15.27 -34.52
CA GLU A 161 8.70 15.36 -34.66
C GLU A 161 9.41 14.68 -33.49
N ARG A 162 10.38 13.82 -33.79
CA ARG A 162 11.10 13.01 -32.79
C ARG A 162 11.87 13.81 -31.75
N LYS A 163 12.23 15.05 -32.08
CA LYS A 163 12.91 15.97 -31.16
C LYS A 163 12.01 16.41 -30.00
N ASN A 164 10.70 16.38 -30.20
CA ASN A 164 9.71 16.76 -29.18
C ASN A 164 9.31 15.57 -28.29
N TYR A 165 9.92 14.40 -28.52
CA TYR A 165 9.68 13.20 -27.75
C TYR A 165 10.73 13.10 -26.66
N ASP A 166 10.27 13.27 -25.43
CA ASP A 166 11.11 12.99 -24.27
C ASP A 166 11.11 11.47 -24.04
N LEU A 167 12.27 10.88 -24.27
CA LEU A 167 12.55 9.46 -24.05
C LEU A 167 13.57 9.27 -22.92
N ALA A 168 13.86 10.31 -22.12
CA ALA A 168 14.90 10.26 -21.11
C ALA A 168 14.68 9.14 -20.08
N ASN A 169 13.42 8.92 -19.71
CA ASN A 169 13.02 8.01 -18.64
C ASN A 169 11.96 7.02 -19.16
N LEU A 170 12.38 6.04 -19.96
CA LEU A 170 11.44 5.04 -20.47
C LEU A 170 11.11 4.02 -19.36
N GLN A 171 9.85 3.96 -18.95
CA GLN A 171 9.38 3.03 -17.92
C GLN A 171 8.68 1.82 -18.53
N PHE A 172 9.16 0.64 -18.15
CA PHE A 172 8.59 -0.66 -18.47
C PHE A 172 7.81 -1.19 -17.27
N TYR A 173 6.59 -1.65 -17.51
CA TYR A 173 5.82 -2.45 -16.56
C TYR A 173 5.87 -3.92 -16.99
N LEU A 174 6.27 -4.80 -16.08
CA LEU A 174 6.32 -6.24 -16.33
C LEU A 174 4.98 -6.87 -15.94
N ARG A 175 4.31 -7.50 -16.91
CA ARG A 175 3.01 -8.16 -16.75
C ARG A 175 3.15 -9.66 -16.95
N GLY A 176 2.59 -10.44 -16.04
CA GLY A 176 2.66 -11.89 -16.07
C GLY A 176 2.43 -12.48 -14.70
N ASP A 177 2.71 -13.77 -14.58
CA ASP A 177 2.76 -14.46 -13.31
C ASP A 177 4.05 -14.13 -12.53
N THR A 178 4.01 -14.39 -11.21
CA THR A 178 5.11 -14.04 -10.30
C THR A 178 6.48 -14.56 -10.76
N PRO A 179 6.64 -15.84 -11.19
CA PRO A 179 7.91 -16.35 -11.68
C PRO A 179 8.45 -15.58 -12.88
N LEU A 180 7.60 -15.30 -13.88
CA LEU A 180 8.01 -14.58 -15.08
C LEU A 180 8.42 -13.14 -14.77
N CYS A 181 7.58 -12.40 -14.06
CA CYS A 181 7.85 -11.01 -13.70
C CYS A 181 9.11 -10.88 -12.85
N SER A 182 9.30 -11.75 -11.86
CA SER A 182 10.51 -11.76 -11.04
C SER A 182 11.76 -12.12 -11.85
N SER A 183 11.69 -13.07 -12.78
CA SER A 183 12.82 -13.43 -13.68
C SER A 183 13.18 -12.30 -14.64
N LEU A 184 12.20 -11.62 -15.23
CA LEU A 184 12.41 -10.44 -16.07
C LEU A 184 13.00 -9.28 -15.25
N PHE A 185 12.49 -9.05 -14.04
CA PHE A 185 13.03 -8.06 -13.11
C PHE A 185 14.51 -8.32 -12.82
N LYS A 186 14.86 -9.57 -12.47
CA LYS A 186 16.25 -9.98 -12.22
C LYS A 186 17.11 -9.78 -13.46
N LEU A 187 16.65 -10.24 -14.64
CA LEU A 187 17.39 -10.10 -15.90
C LEU A 187 17.69 -8.63 -16.24
N LEU A 188 16.68 -7.76 -16.16
CA LEU A 188 16.83 -6.34 -16.49
C LEU A 188 17.71 -5.61 -15.46
N LYS A 189 17.64 -6.00 -14.18
CA LYS A 189 18.43 -5.39 -13.10
C LYS A 189 19.89 -5.86 -13.09
N THR A 190 20.16 -7.13 -13.39
CA THR A 190 21.51 -7.73 -13.37
C THR A 190 22.13 -7.85 -14.75
N ALA A 191 21.67 -7.07 -15.74
CA ALA A 191 22.26 -7.08 -17.07
C ALA A 191 23.76 -6.75 -16.99
N GLU A 192 24.60 -7.66 -17.46
CA GLU A 192 26.05 -7.62 -17.23
C GLU A 192 26.78 -6.72 -18.23
N GLN A 193 26.16 -6.49 -19.39
CA GLN A 193 26.73 -5.74 -20.52
C GLN A 193 26.10 -4.34 -20.67
N PHE A 194 26.64 -3.60 -21.64
CA PHE A 194 25.99 -2.41 -22.20
C PHE A 194 24.68 -2.81 -22.89
N THR A 195 23.63 -2.02 -22.72
CA THR A 195 22.42 -2.17 -23.54
C THR A 195 22.73 -1.78 -24.97
N GLU A 196 22.35 -2.62 -25.95
CA GLU A 196 22.53 -2.31 -27.36
C GLU A 196 21.21 -1.79 -27.94
N LEU A 197 21.32 -0.76 -28.77
CA LEU A 197 20.23 -0.25 -29.58
C LEU A 197 20.44 -0.77 -31.00
N ASP A 198 19.52 -1.62 -31.45
CA ASP A 198 19.59 -2.33 -32.73
C ASP A 198 18.43 -1.88 -33.65
N PHE A 199 18.76 -1.29 -34.80
CA PHE A 199 17.78 -0.87 -35.81
C PHE A 199 17.55 -1.94 -36.89
N GLY A 200 18.11 -3.14 -36.70
CA GLY A 200 18.00 -4.26 -37.61
C GLY A 200 18.99 -4.19 -38.79
N PRO A 201 18.99 -5.22 -39.66
CA PRO A 201 20.01 -5.39 -40.69
C PRO A 201 20.00 -4.29 -41.76
N SER A 202 18.84 -3.68 -42.01
CA SER A 202 18.68 -2.61 -43.00
C SER A 202 19.25 -1.26 -42.54
N HIS A 203 19.48 -1.07 -41.25
CA HIS A 203 19.94 0.19 -40.66
C HIS A 203 21.07 -0.01 -39.63
N PHE A 204 21.88 -1.06 -39.82
CA PHE A 204 22.93 -1.47 -38.88
C PHE A 204 23.93 -0.35 -38.56
N GLU A 205 24.15 0.59 -39.48
CA GLU A 205 24.99 1.78 -39.31
C GLU A 205 24.56 2.70 -38.15
N HIS A 206 23.30 2.62 -37.74
CA HIS A 206 22.77 3.38 -36.62
C HIS A 206 22.86 2.65 -35.28
N ASN A 207 23.28 1.38 -35.27
CA ASN A 207 23.35 0.58 -34.05
C ASN A 207 24.37 1.18 -33.07
N LYS A 208 23.98 1.32 -31.81
CA LYS A 208 24.79 1.97 -30.77
C LYS A 208 24.82 1.14 -29.50
N LYS A 209 25.98 1.10 -28.86
CA LYS A 209 26.12 0.58 -27.49
C LYS A 209 25.88 1.71 -26.51
N LEU A 210 24.89 1.56 -25.64
CA LEU A 210 24.51 2.54 -24.63
C LEU A 210 25.35 2.34 -23.37
N LYS A 211 25.76 3.43 -22.72
CA LYS A 211 26.62 3.37 -21.53
C LYS A 211 25.91 2.83 -20.28
N VAL A 212 24.58 2.66 -20.34
CA VAL A 212 23.75 2.19 -19.24
C VAL A 212 23.78 0.66 -19.18
N LYS A 213 23.98 0.13 -17.97
CA LYS A 213 23.99 -1.30 -17.66
C LYS A 213 22.63 -1.68 -17.09
N GLY A 214 21.71 -2.15 -17.95
CA GLY A 214 20.38 -2.60 -17.53
C GLY A 214 19.41 -1.49 -17.16
N CYS A 215 18.44 -1.83 -16.33
CA CYS A 215 17.36 -0.95 -15.87
C CYS A 215 17.39 -0.78 -14.35
N SER A 216 16.95 0.37 -13.86
CA SER A 216 16.73 0.61 -12.43
C SER A 216 15.29 0.27 -12.06
N ALA A 217 15.10 -0.47 -10.96
CA ALA A 217 13.77 -0.66 -10.39
C ALA A 217 13.21 0.69 -9.89
N THR A 218 11.93 0.94 -10.16
CA THR A 218 11.25 2.21 -9.83
C THR A 218 10.33 2.01 -8.63
N TYR A 219 9.98 3.10 -7.94
CA TYR A 219 9.06 3.09 -6.79
C TYR A 219 9.54 2.24 -5.61
N LEU A 220 10.86 2.12 -5.43
CA LEU A 220 11.49 1.45 -4.27
C LEU A 220 11.82 2.43 -3.13
N ASP A 221 11.60 3.72 -3.36
CA ASP A 221 11.81 4.83 -2.44
C ASP A 221 10.48 5.30 -1.82
N ILE A 222 10.57 6.33 -0.97
CA ILE A 222 9.42 6.94 -0.29
C ILE A 222 8.42 7.52 -1.27
N ASP A 223 8.90 8.17 -2.34
CA ASP A 223 8.06 8.80 -3.37
C ASP A 223 7.21 7.77 -4.11
N GLY A 224 7.63 6.50 -4.09
CA GLY A 224 6.89 5.37 -4.63
C GLY A 224 5.58 5.04 -3.90
N ALA A 225 5.42 5.46 -2.64
CA ALA A 225 4.35 5.00 -1.73
C ALA A 225 2.95 5.12 -2.33
N LEU A 226 2.12 4.08 -2.16
CA LEU A 226 0.75 4.09 -2.68
C LEU A 226 -0.23 4.79 -1.74
N LEU A 227 -0.05 4.61 -0.43
CA LEU A 227 -0.95 5.17 0.58
C LEU A 227 -0.68 6.66 0.81
N PRO A 228 -1.73 7.47 1.04
CA PRO A 228 -1.56 8.85 1.46
C PRO A 228 -0.92 8.89 2.86
N HIS A 229 -0.23 10.00 3.17
CA HIS A 229 0.45 10.22 4.45
C HIS A 229 1.57 9.21 4.78
N ALA A 230 2.07 8.44 3.81
CA ALA A 230 3.25 7.59 4.00
C ALA A 230 4.48 8.38 4.47
N GLU A 231 4.58 9.65 4.07
CA GLU A 231 5.63 10.59 4.50
C GLU A 231 5.57 10.95 5.99
N GLN A 232 4.40 10.84 6.62
CA GLN A 232 4.22 11.07 8.07
C GLN A 232 4.66 9.86 8.90
N SER A 233 4.94 8.73 8.24
CA SER A 233 5.40 7.48 8.83
C SER A 233 6.83 7.18 8.42
N HIS A 234 7.48 6.23 9.10
CA HIS A 234 8.80 5.77 8.66
C HIS A 234 8.67 5.13 7.25
N PRO A 235 9.40 5.61 6.23
CA PRO A 235 9.21 5.18 4.83
C PRO A 235 9.44 3.69 4.58
N GLY A 236 10.33 3.06 5.35
CA GLY A 236 10.51 1.61 5.29
C GLY A 236 9.24 0.82 5.58
N TYR A 237 8.28 1.38 6.36
CA TYR A 237 7.01 0.72 6.65
C TYR A 237 6.05 0.76 5.47
N ALA A 238 5.98 1.87 4.74
CA ALA A 238 5.20 1.96 3.51
C ALA A 238 5.71 0.95 2.47
N LEU A 239 7.03 0.84 2.30
CA LEU A 239 7.65 -0.15 1.41
C LEU A 239 7.20 -1.59 1.73
N LEU A 240 7.27 -1.98 3.01
CA LEU A 240 6.89 -3.32 3.45
C LEU A 240 5.40 -3.59 3.23
N LEU A 241 4.57 -2.61 3.60
CA LEU A 241 3.13 -2.71 3.43
C LEU A 241 2.76 -2.89 1.95
N ASP A 242 3.36 -2.09 1.08
CA ASP A 242 3.11 -2.17 -0.35
C ASP A 242 3.63 -3.50 -0.94
N TYR A 243 4.77 -4.00 -0.47
CA TYR A 243 5.34 -5.26 -0.98
C TYR A 243 4.42 -6.47 -0.72
N PHE A 244 3.90 -6.58 0.51
CA PHE A 244 3.06 -7.72 0.88
C PHE A 244 1.63 -7.60 0.33
N ASN A 245 1.11 -6.38 0.18
CA ASN A 245 -0.30 -6.15 -0.13
C ASN A 245 -0.56 -5.74 -1.59
N ALA A 246 0.40 -5.09 -2.27
CA ALA A 246 0.32 -4.71 -3.69
C ALA A 246 1.66 -4.90 -4.43
N LYS A 247 2.14 -6.14 -4.47
CA LYS A 247 3.40 -6.53 -5.11
C LYS A 247 3.54 -6.04 -6.56
N ASP A 248 2.44 -5.87 -7.29
CA ASP A 248 2.45 -5.42 -8.69
C ASP A 248 3.16 -4.08 -8.90
N ARG A 249 3.19 -3.20 -7.89
CA ARG A 249 3.96 -1.94 -7.95
C ARG A 249 5.47 -2.16 -8.10
N PHE A 250 5.99 -3.30 -7.67
CA PHE A 250 7.44 -3.55 -7.69
C PHE A 250 7.94 -4.07 -9.05
N TYR A 251 7.04 -4.25 -10.01
CA TYR A 251 7.35 -4.71 -11.37
C TYR A 251 7.56 -3.56 -12.38
N PHE A 252 7.87 -2.36 -11.90
CA PHE A 252 8.24 -1.22 -12.73
C PHE A 252 9.76 -1.06 -12.83
N MET A 253 10.25 -0.97 -14.06
CA MET A 253 11.67 -0.84 -14.40
C MET A 253 11.88 0.39 -15.29
N ARG A 254 12.80 1.27 -14.93
CA ARG A 254 13.14 2.48 -15.69
C ARG A 254 14.45 2.29 -16.44
N PHE A 255 14.47 2.76 -17.69
CA PHE A 255 15.64 2.75 -18.56
C PHE A 255 16.06 4.18 -18.91
N ASP A 256 17.22 4.58 -18.39
CA ASP A 256 17.75 5.96 -18.49
C ASP A 256 18.72 6.15 -19.68
N GLY A 257 18.84 5.13 -20.56
CA GLY A 257 19.85 5.08 -21.61
C GLY A 257 19.55 5.89 -22.87
N LEU A 258 18.36 6.49 -22.98
CA LEU A 258 17.88 7.13 -24.22
C LEU A 258 17.96 8.68 -24.20
N LYS A 259 18.35 9.29 -23.09
CA LYS A 259 18.29 10.75 -22.88
C LYS A 259 19.05 11.59 -23.92
N ASP A 260 20.26 11.16 -24.30
CA ASP A 260 21.15 11.93 -25.21
C ASP A 260 21.18 11.37 -26.64
N LEU A 261 20.21 10.53 -27.01
CA LEU A 261 20.18 9.89 -28.33
C LEU A 261 19.36 10.69 -29.33
N THR A 262 20.01 11.11 -30.40
CA THR A 262 19.33 11.54 -31.63
C THR A 262 18.95 10.32 -32.45
N LEU A 263 17.64 10.05 -32.52
CA LEU A 263 17.08 8.98 -33.34
C LEU A 263 16.83 9.51 -34.76
N PRO A 264 17.32 8.84 -35.82
CA PRO A 264 17.15 9.31 -37.19
C PRO A 264 15.68 9.38 -37.60
N GLU A 265 15.21 10.45 -38.26
CA GLU A 265 13.77 10.68 -38.52
C GLU A 265 13.07 9.63 -39.39
N HIS A 266 13.83 8.85 -40.16
CA HIS A 266 13.31 7.86 -41.11
C HIS A 266 13.11 6.45 -40.53
N ILE A 267 13.51 6.20 -39.28
CA ILE A 267 13.51 4.84 -38.71
C ILE A 267 12.37 4.64 -37.71
N ASP A 268 11.27 4.01 -38.09
CA ASP A 268 10.09 3.94 -37.23
C ASP A 268 10.15 2.89 -36.11
N ARG A 269 11.18 2.05 -36.10
CA ARG A 269 11.33 0.92 -35.19
C ARG A 269 12.77 0.69 -34.76
N PHE A 270 12.96 0.27 -33.51
CA PHE A 270 14.26 -0.12 -32.98
C PHE A 270 14.08 -1.16 -31.87
N GLU A 271 15.11 -1.97 -31.65
CA GLU A 271 15.14 -2.96 -30.58
C GLU A 271 16.11 -2.51 -29.48
N LEU A 272 15.71 -2.71 -28.23
CA LEU A 272 16.61 -2.66 -27.09
C LEU A 272 17.02 -4.09 -26.73
N VAL A 273 18.32 -4.34 -26.72
CA VAL A 273 18.90 -5.66 -26.46
C VAL A 273 19.59 -5.65 -25.09
N PHE A 274 19.06 -6.47 -24.18
CA PHE A 274 19.61 -6.72 -22.85
C PHE A 274 20.22 -8.11 -22.80
N ARG A 275 21.48 -8.20 -22.37
CA ARG A 275 22.18 -9.47 -22.17
C ARG A 275 22.51 -9.69 -20.70
N GLY A 276 22.28 -10.89 -20.20
CA GLY A 276 22.57 -11.26 -18.82
C GLY A 276 22.73 -12.77 -18.62
N SER A 277 22.90 -13.17 -17.37
CA SER A 277 23.04 -14.57 -16.97
C SER A 277 21.75 -15.19 -16.42
N SER A 278 20.73 -14.37 -16.13
CA SER A 278 19.45 -14.82 -15.58
C SER A 278 18.58 -15.50 -16.64
N LYS A 279 18.04 -16.67 -16.32
CA LYS A 279 17.19 -17.46 -17.21
C LYS A 279 15.71 -17.24 -16.94
N LEU A 280 14.88 -17.40 -17.98
CA LEU A 280 13.44 -17.46 -17.78
C LEU A 280 13.04 -18.82 -17.21
N PRO A 281 11.93 -18.90 -16.45
CA PRO A 281 11.42 -20.19 -16.00
C PRO A 281 11.02 -21.05 -17.21
N PRO A 282 11.23 -22.38 -17.15
CA PRO A 282 10.93 -23.27 -18.27
C PRO A 282 9.45 -23.19 -18.65
N GLY A 283 9.14 -23.32 -19.94
CA GLY A 283 7.78 -23.32 -20.47
C GLY A 283 7.17 -21.92 -20.69
N HIS A 284 7.83 -20.85 -20.28
CA HIS A 284 7.35 -19.49 -20.52
C HIS A 284 7.75 -19.01 -21.91
N GLN A 285 6.77 -18.53 -22.67
CA GLN A 285 7.01 -17.82 -23.93
C GLN A 285 6.70 -16.34 -23.72
N LEU A 286 7.63 -15.47 -24.11
CA LEU A 286 7.40 -14.04 -24.05
C LEU A 286 6.52 -13.59 -25.22
N SER A 287 5.63 -12.67 -24.91
CA SER A 287 4.77 -11.96 -25.85
C SER A 287 4.92 -10.45 -25.66
N ARG A 288 4.34 -9.68 -26.59
CA ARG A 288 4.29 -8.22 -26.46
C ARG A 288 3.51 -7.75 -25.21
N ASP A 289 2.62 -8.59 -24.68
CA ASP A 289 1.77 -8.22 -23.55
C ASP A 289 2.49 -8.33 -22.20
N ASN A 290 3.69 -8.93 -22.16
CA ASN A 290 4.46 -9.12 -20.93
C ASN A 290 5.29 -7.90 -20.53
N ILE A 291 5.59 -7.00 -21.47
CA ILE A 291 6.30 -5.76 -21.19
C ILE A 291 5.49 -4.63 -21.80
N LEU A 292 5.01 -3.73 -20.95
CA LEU A 292 4.16 -2.62 -21.36
C LEU A 292 4.84 -1.29 -21.07
N LEU A 293 4.53 -0.30 -21.91
CA LEU A 293 4.95 1.09 -21.76
C LEU A 293 3.81 1.96 -21.25
N ASN A 294 4.13 3.18 -20.83
CA ASN A 294 3.17 4.21 -20.42
C ASN A 294 2.20 3.70 -19.35
N CYS A 295 2.72 2.94 -18.39
CA CYS A 295 1.94 2.39 -17.29
C CYS A 295 2.21 3.19 -16.01
N VAL A 296 1.19 3.32 -15.17
CA VAL A 296 1.31 3.92 -13.84
C VAL A 296 0.40 3.18 -12.85
N PRO A 297 0.81 3.00 -11.58
CA PRO A 297 -0.10 2.49 -10.57
C PRO A 297 -1.23 3.49 -10.29
N ALA A 298 -2.42 2.94 -10.04
CA ALA A 298 -3.62 3.67 -9.66
C ALA A 298 -4.25 3.05 -8.41
N ILE A 299 -4.83 3.89 -7.56
CA ILE A 299 -5.39 3.48 -6.27
C ILE A 299 -6.86 3.92 -6.16
N ASN A 300 -7.68 3.12 -5.50
CA ASN A 300 -9.09 3.41 -5.26
C ASN A 300 -9.24 4.41 -4.12
N LEU A 301 -8.72 5.61 -4.30
CA LEU A 301 -8.89 6.75 -3.41
C LEU A 301 -9.21 7.97 -4.26
N PHE A 302 -10.16 8.79 -3.84
CA PHE A 302 -10.49 10.04 -4.52
C PHE A 302 -11.04 11.06 -3.53
N ALA A 303 -10.89 12.34 -3.86
CA ALA A 303 -11.39 13.43 -3.03
C ALA A 303 -12.90 13.63 -3.24
N GLN A 304 -13.64 13.77 -2.14
CA GLN A 304 -15.05 14.12 -2.18
C GLN A 304 -15.44 14.87 -0.89
N PRO A 305 -16.20 15.98 -0.97
CA PRO A 305 -16.74 16.62 0.22
C PRO A 305 -17.82 15.75 0.86
N ALA A 306 -17.90 15.77 2.19
CA ALA A 306 -18.95 15.13 2.94
C ALA A 306 -20.27 15.92 2.86
N GLU A 307 -21.36 15.25 3.21
CA GLU A 307 -22.64 15.90 3.47
C GLU A 307 -22.52 16.87 4.66
N PRO A 308 -23.03 18.12 4.55
CA PRO A 308 -22.89 19.11 5.61
C PRO A 308 -23.50 18.66 6.93
N ILE A 309 -22.72 18.75 8.01
CA ILE A 309 -23.14 18.31 9.34
C ILE A 309 -23.61 19.53 10.14
N ARG A 310 -24.87 19.53 10.57
CA ARG A 310 -25.38 20.57 11.47
C ARG A 310 -25.06 20.20 12.91
N ILE A 311 -24.41 21.12 13.64
CA ILE A 311 -24.09 20.91 15.05
C ILE A 311 -25.34 21.15 15.90
N GLU A 312 -25.59 20.22 16.83
CA GLU A 312 -26.64 20.27 17.83
C GLU A 312 -26.03 20.28 19.23
N SER A 313 -26.53 21.12 20.13
CA SER A 313 -25.97 21.29 21.48
C SER A 313 -26.05 20.04 22.36
N ASN A 314 -26.87 19.05 22.00
CA ASN A 314 -27.07 17.81 22.75
C ASN A 314 -26.38 16.58 22.13
N ARG A 315 -25.47 16.78 21.18
CA ARG A 315 -24.73 15.69 20.51
C ARG A 315 -23.25 16.01 20.41
N THR A 316 -22.43 15.04 20.79
CA THR A 316 -20.96 15.10 20.69
C THR A 316 -20.42 14.39 19.47
N ASP A 317 -21.11 13.34 19.02
CA ASP A 317 -20.65 12.42 17.98
C ASP A 317 -21.51 12.58 16.73
N TYR A 318 -20.89 12.89 15.60
CA TYR A 318 -21.55 13.11 14.32
C TYR A 318 -21.02 12.11 13.29
N MET A 319 -21.92 11.33 12.69
CA MET A 319 -21.54 10.41 11.62
C MET A 319 -21.16 11.18 10.36
N ILE A 320 -20.00 10.88 9.79
CA ILE A 320 -19.56 11.46 8.53
C ILE A 320 -20.11 10.60 7.39
N THR A 321 -20.90 11.21 6.52
CA THR A 321 -21.46 10.54 5.33
C THR A 321 -20.93 11.23 4.08
N ALA A 322 -20.27 10.48 3.20
CA ALA A 322 -19.70 11.01 1.97
C ALA A 322 -20.78 11.37 0.92
N ASP A 323 -21.80 10.52 0.78
CA ASP A 323 -22.94 10.73 -0.12
C ASP A 323 -24.16 9.99 0.44
N GLN A 324 -25.22 10.74 0.78
CA GLN A 324 -26.46 10.17 1.34
C GLN A 324 -27.20 9.25 0.36
N ASN A 325 -27.02 9.44 -0.95
CA ASN A 325 -27.68 8.62 -1.97
C ASN A 325 -26.86 7.37 -2.32
N ARG A 326 -25.60 7.29 -1.87
CA ARG A 326 -24.62 6.27 -2.28
C ARG A 326 -23.87 5.65 -1.10
N THR A 327 -24.55 5.55 0.04
CA THR A 327 -24.01 4.98 1.30
C THR A 327 -23.46 3.56 1.16
N ASP A 328 -23.95 2.81 0.17
CA ASP A 328 -23.64 1.39 0.03
C ASP A 328 -22.31 1.13 -0.72
N HIS A 329 -21.73 2.15 -1.36
CA HIS A 329 -20.54 1.96 -2.20
C HIS A 329 -19.50 3.09 -2.15
N ILE A 330 -19.75 4.18 -1.41
CA ILE A 330 -18.74 5.21 -1.14
C ILE A 330 -18.55 5.30 0.37
N PHE A 331 -17.34 5.01 0.83
CA PHE A 331 -16.98 4.99 2.25
C PHE A 331 -15.89 6.02 2.53
N SER A 332 -15.89 6.58 3.73
CA SER A 332 -14.90 7.55 4.19
C SER A 332 -13.57 6.84 4.49
N TYR A 333 -12.47 7.28 3.87
CA TYR A 333 -11.13 6.76 4.11
C TYR A 333 -10.36 7.61 5.12
N THR A 334 -10.17 8.90 4.83
CA THR A 334 -9.54 9.88 5.73
C THR A 334 -10.36 11.15 5.79
N VAL A 335 -10.32 11.81 6.94
CA VAL A 335 -10.82 13.18 7.12
C VAL A 335 -9.65 14.12 6.91
N ASN A 336 -9.68 14.92 5.85
CA ASN A 336 -8.56 15.76 5.45
C ASN A 336 -8.66 17.14 6.10
N GLU A 337 -9.83 17.76 6.04
CA GLU A 337 -10.07 19.10 6.59
C GLU A 337 -11.49 19.22 7.14
N VAL A 338 -11.66 19.99 8.22
CA VAL A 338 -12.96 20.30 8.82
C VAL A 338 -13.08 21.80 8.98
N LYS A 339 -14.11 22.38 8.36
CA LYS A 339 -14.42 23.82 8.42
C LYS A 339 -15.81 24.02 8.98
N GLY A 340 -15.94 24.82 10.03
CA GLY A 340 -17.23 25.25 10.55
C GLY A 340 -17.64 26.58 9.97
N ARG A 341 -18.91 26.71 9.61
CA ARG A 341 -19.51 27.99 9.22
C ARG A 341 -20.66 28.31 10.17
N ASN A 342 -20.58 29.46 10.82
CA ASN A 342 -21.65 29.94 11.68
C ASN A 342 -22.84 30.38 10.82
N SER A 343 -24.02 29.84 11.15
CA SER A 343 -25.25 30.02 10.37
C SER A 343 -25.83 31.43 10.47
N LEU A 344 -25.47 32.19 11.52
CA LEU A 344 -25.97 33.53 11.79
C LEU A 344 -24.99 34.61 11.32
N SER A 345 -23.71 34.48 11.69
CA SER A 345 -22.68 35.49 11.35
C SER A 345 -22.04 35.25 9.98
N GLY A 346 -22.18 34.06 9.42
CA GLY A 346 -21.53 33.65 8.17
C GLY A 346 -20.02 33.49 8.28
N LYS A 347 -19.42 33.70 9.46
CA LYS A 347 -17.98 33.52 9.70
C LYS A 347 -17.60 32.04 9.59
N SER A 348 -16.45 31.79 8.97
CA SER A 348 -15.84 30.47 8.85
C SER A 348 -14.73 30.32 9.88
N TYR A 349 -14.61 29.12 10.43
CA TYR A 349 -13.60 28.72 11.40
C TYR A 349 -13.00 27.39 10.99
N ASP A 350 -11.68 27.29 11.06
CA ASP A 350 -10.98 26.03 10.83
C ASP A 350 -10.91 25.23 12.14
N TYR A 351 -11.18 23.93 12.04
CA TYR A 351 -11.09 23.00 13.16
C TYR A 351 -9.76 22.26 13.09
N THR A 352 -9.08 22.14 14.23
CA THR A 352 -7.79 21.43 14.33
C THR A 352 -7.99 20.01 14.88
N PRO A 353 -7.38 18.98 14.28
CA PRO A 353 -7.42 17.64 14.86
C PRO A 353 -6.76 17.62 16.24
N ARG A 354 -7.39 17.00 17.23
CA ARG A 354 -6.93 17.01 18.62
C ARG A 354 -5.50 16.48 18.81
N TYR A 355 -5.09 15.50 18.01
CA TYR A 355 -3.73 14.92 18.08
C TYR A 355 -2.64 15.83 17.49
N GLN A 356 -3.00 16.90 16.78
CA GLN A 356 -2.07 17.93 16.28
C GLN A 356 -2.00 19.15 17.20
N SER A 357 -2.88 19.23 18.19
CA SER A 357 -2.96 20.38 19.09
C SER A 357 -1.77 20.42 20.04
N VAL A 358 -0.90 21.43 19.87
CA VAL A 358 0.32 21.62 20.68
C VAL A 358 0.21 22.85 21.60
N PHE A 359 -0.66 23.82 21.29
CA PHE A 359 -0.75 25.12 21.98
C PHE A 359 -2.18 25.48 22.43
N GLU A 360 -2.30 26.20 23.54
CA GLU A 360 -3.57 26.60 24.19
C GLU A 360 -4.46 27.56 23.35
N ASP A 361 -3.94 28.15 22.26
CA ASP A 361 -4.67 29.12 21.43
C ASP A 361 -5.66 28.49 20.42
N GLU A 362 -5.70 27.15 20.31
CA GLU A 362 -6.60 26.45 19.40
C GLU A 362 -8.01 26.30 19.99
N LYS A 363 -8.92 27.19 19.58
CA LYS A 363 -10.28 27.26 20.17
C LYS A 363 -11.23 26.16 19.70
N LYS A 364 -10.98 25.51 18.55
CA LYS A 364 -11.91 24.53 17.95
C LYS A 364 -11.20 23.25 17.55
N LEU A 365 -11.42 22.21 18.36
CA LEU A 365 -10.79 20.91 18.22
C LEU A 365 -11.80 19.85 17.77
N PHE A 366 -11.34 18.84 17.06
CA PHE A 366 -12.13 17.64 16.75
C PHE A 366 -11.31 16.36 16.92
N THR A 367 -12.00 15.26 17.20
CA THR A 367 -11.43 13.91 17.19
C THR A 367 -12.15 13.07 16.16
N VAL A 368 -11.42 12.29 15.37
CA VAL A 368 -12.00 11.31 14.44
C VAL A 368 -12.02 9.95 15.11
N LEU A 369 -13.19 9.34 15.18
CA LEU A 369 -13.42 7.99 15.69
C LEU A 369 -13.84 7.09 14.55
N THR A 370 -13.28 5.88 14.48
CA THR A 370 -13.72 4.86 13.54
C THR A 370 -14.65 3.91 14.27
N LYS A 371 -15.89 3.75 13.80
CA LYS A 371 -16.84 2.78 14.38
C LYS A 371 -17.31 1.79 13.33
N ASP A 372 -17.25 0.50 13.67
CA ASP A 372 -17.86 -0.54 12.86
C ASP A 372 -19.37 -0.56 13.13
N VAL A 373 -20.13 -0.23 12.09
CA VAL A 373 -21.60 -0.18 12.11
C VAL A 373 -22.23 -1.44 11.49
N GLY A 374 -21.42 -2.46 11.17
CA GLY A 374 -21.86 -3.68 10.49
C GLY A 374 -22.02 -3.49 8.97
N GLY A 375 -21.40 -2.45 8.40
CA GLY A 375 -21.36 -2.17 6.96
C GLY A 375 -20.19 -2.86 6.25
N ALA A 376 -20.05 -2.63 4.93
CA ALA A 376 -18.94 -3.18 4.16
C ALA A 376 -17.56 -2.59 4.52
N ALA A 377 -17.56 -1.40 5.13
CA ALA A 377 -16.41 -0.73 5.75
C ALA A 377 -16.91 0.05 6.97
N PRO A 378 -16.06 0.32 7.98
CA PRO A 378 -16.50 1.16 9.10
C PRO A 378 -16.73 2.61 8.65
N CYS A 379 -17.43 3.36 9.48
CA CYS A 379 -17.72 4.76 9.25
C CYS A 379 -16.90 5.64 10.20
N HIS A 380 -16.49 6.81 9.71
CA HIS A 380 -15.88 7.84 10.54
C HIS A 380 -16.95 8.65 11.26
N TYR A 381 -16.69 8.94 12.53
CA TYR A 381 -17.46 9.85 13.36
C TYR A 381 -16.57 11.01 13.75
N LEU A 382 -17.12 12.21 13.64
CA LEU A 382 -16.53 13.43 14.16
C LEU A 382 -17.01 13.64 15.60
N GLN A 383 -16.08 13.65 16.54
CA GLN A 383 -16.36 13.98 17.93
C GLN A 383 -15.90 15.40 18.24
N LEU A 384 -16.81 16.22 18.77
CA LEU A 384 -16.58 17.61 19.16
C LEU A 384 -16.61 17.77 20.68
N PRO A 385 -15.79 18.67 21.25
CA PRO A 385 -15.84 18.96 22.69
C PRO A 385 -17.15 19.64 23.09
N PHE A 386 -17.59 19.39 24.32
CA PHE A 386 -18.90 19.81 24.87
C PHE A 386 -19.06 21.34 25.04
N ASN A 387 -18.00 22.13 24.83
CA ASN A 387 -17.94 23.57 25.12
C ASN A 387 -17.94 24.46 23.88
N LEU A 388 -18.50 24.02 22.75
CA LEU A 388 -18.82 24.98 21.67
C LEU A 388 -19.94 25.88 22.22
N GLU A 389 -19.60 27.13 22.56
CA GLU A 389 -20.57 28.20 22.83
C GLU A 389 -21.71 28.12 21.80
N GLU A 390 -22.93 28.49 22.19
CA GLU A 390 -24.24 28.28 21.53
C GLU A 390 -24.41 28.79 20.07
N GLU A 391 -23.34 28.89 19.30
CA GLU A 391 -23.31 29.20 17.89
C GLU A 391 -23.86 28.01 17.08
N LYS A 392 -24.95 28.26 16.35
CA LYS A 392 -25.47 27.30 15.36
C LYS A 392 -24.52 27.23 14.18
N GLU A 393 -23.71 26.18 14.11
CA GLU A 393 -22.72 25.99 13.04
C GLU A 393 -23.04 24.80 12.15
N THR A 394 -22.68 24.91 10.87
CA THR A 394 -22.68 23.80 9.91
C THR A 394 -21.23 23.49 9.54
N LEU A 395 -20.84 22.24 9.68
CA LEU A 395 -19.52 21.75 9.32
C LEU A 395 -19.50 21.27 7.86
N SER A 396 -18.51 21.73 7.13
CA SER A 396 -18.06 21.17 5.85
C SER A 396 -16.84 20.33 6.12
N VAL A 397 -16.83 19.10 5.63
CA VAL A 397 -15.73 18.16 5.85
C VAL A 397 -15.22 17.68 4.49
N ASP A 398 -13.93 17.83 4.25
CA ASP A 398 -13.29 17.30 3.05
C ASP A 398 -12.74 15.91 3.35
N LEU A 399 -13.15 14.94 2.53
CA LEU A 399 -12.80 13.54 2.71
C LEU A 399 -11.97 13.01 1.55
N THR A 400 -11.08 12.09 1.87
CA THR A 400 -10.69 11.05 0.92
C THR A 400 -11.65 9.89 1.08
N VAL A 401 -12.21 9.41 -0.01
CA VAL A 401 -13.19 8.31 -0.02
C VAL A 401 -12.72 7.16 -0.91
N PHE A 402 -13.34 6.00 -0.73
CA PHE A 402 -13.03 4.78 -1.47
C PHE A 402 -14.27 3.89 -1.64
N ASN A 403 -14.18 2.88 -2.51
CA ASN A 403 -15.28 1.97 -2.85
C ASN A 403 -15.15 0.58 -2.20
N ALA A 404 -14.30 0.43 -1.17
CA ALA A 404 -14.11 -0.82 -0.42
C ALA A 404 -13.90 -2.05 -1.31
N GLY A 405 -14.73 -3.09 -1.15
CA GLY A 405 -14.61 -4.36 -1.88
C GLY A 405 -15.18 -4.35 -3.30
N TRP A 406 -15.89 -3.30 -3.71
CA TRP A 406 -16.56 -3.23 -5.01
C TRP A 406 -15.62 -3.30 -6.22
N PRO A 407 -14.43 -2.64 -6.24
CA PRO A 407 -13.52 -2.68 -7.39
C PRO A 407 -13.15 -4.10 -7.82
N ARG A 408 -12.81 -5.00 -6.88
CA ARG A 408 -12.48 -6.39 -7.23
C ARG A 408 -13.69 -7.11 -7.81
N GLN A 409 -14.87 -6.91 -7.21
CA GLN A 409 -16.06 -7.68 -7.53
C GLN A 409 -16.63 -7.32 -8.91
N LEU A 410 -16.57 -6.04 -9.28
CA LEU A 410 -17.25 -5.52 -10.46
C LEU A 410 -16.33 -5.26 -11.65
N LEU A 411 -15.04 -4.95 -11.43
CA LEU A 411 -14.12 -4.62 -12.51
C LEU A 411 -13.29 -5.82 -12.97
N GLN A 412 -13.14 -5.92 -14.29
CA GLN A 412 -12.20 -6.77 -15.00
C GLN A 412 -11.09 -5.93 -15.64
N GLU A 413 -10.21 -6.58 -16.39
CA GLU A 413 -9.15 -5.93 -17.16
C GLU A 413 -9.76 -5.15 -18.33
N GLY A 414 -9.34 -3.90 -18.51
CA GLY A 414 -9.85 -3.00 -19.54
C GLY A 414 -11.08 -2.16 -19.18
N ASP A 415 -11.77 -2.45 -18.07
CA ASP A 415 -13.01 -1.75 -17.70
C ASP A 415 -12.79 -0.32 -17.21
N LEU A 416 -11.61 -0.01 -16.66
CA LEU A 416 -11.24 1.32 -16.20
C LEU A 416 -10.72 2.16 -17.38
N ASN A 417 -11.64 2.67 -18.20
CA ASN A 417 -11.33 3.25 -19.51
C ASN A 417 -11.75 4.72 -19.70
N ILE A 418 -12.35 5.35 -18.68
CA ILE A 418 -12.80 6.75 -18.73
C ILE A 418 -11.86 7.60 -17.87
N GLY A 419 -11.22 8.60 -18.46
CA GLY A 419 -10.48 9.61 -17.70
C GLY A 419 -11.37 10.77 -17.24
N GLY A 420 -10.96 11.39 -16.14
CA GLY A 420 -11.57 12.61 -15.61
C GLY A 420 -11.36 13.83 -16.50
N PRO A 421 -11.84 15.01 -16.06
CA PRO A 421 -11.82 16.25 -16.86
C PRO A 421 -10.41 16.71 -17.24
N ASP A 422 -9.41 16.40 -16.41
CA ASP A 422 -8.02 16.79 -16.62
C ASP A 422 -7.27 15.86 -17.59
N MET A 423 -7.92 14.78 -18.06
CA MET A 423 -7.27 13.83 -18.96
C MET A 423 -7.07 14.44 -20.36
N PRO A 424 -5.84 14.47 -20.88
CA PRO A 424 -5.57 14.91 -22.24
C PRO A 424 -6.23 13.97 -23.28
N SER A 425 -6.92 14.53 -24.28
CA SER A 425 -7.59 13.73 -25.33
C SER A 425 -6.65 12.96 -26.27
N ILE A 426 -5.33 13.08 -26.07
CA ILE A 426 -4.25 12.49 -26.87
C ILE A 426 -3.91 11.05 -26.50
N ALA A 427 -4.46 10.50 -25.40
CA ALA A 427 -4.24 9.11 -24.99
C ALA A 427 -5.57 8.42 -24.66
N ASN A 428 -5.59 7.09 -24.77
CA ASN A 428 -6.63 6.24 -24.20
C ASN A 428 -6.08 5.61 -22.92
N VAL A 429 -6.96 5.36 -21.94
CA VAL A 429 -6.59 4.71 -20.68
C VAL A 429 -7.32 3.38 -20.57
N GLU A 430 -6.66 2.39 -19.99
CA GLU A 430 -7.26 1.10 -19.64
C GLU A 430 -6.49 0.49 -18.45
N ASN A 431 -7.16 -0.26 -17.56
CA ASN A 431 -6.44 -1.04 -16.55
C ASN A 431 -5.89 -2.34 -17.14
N VAL A 432 -4.63 -2.61 -16.83
CA VAL A 432 -3.88 -3.77 -17.31
C VAL A 432 -4.09 -4.98 -16.41
N ILE A 433 -4.23 -4.74 -15.11
CA ILE A 433 -4.44 -5.77 -14.11
C ILE A 433 -5.81 -5.60 -13.47
N ARG A 434 -6.41 -6.73 -13.09
CA ARG A 434 -7.62 -6.70 -12.28
C ARG A 434 -7.32 -6.04 -10.92
N PRO A 435 -8.13 -5.07 -10.45
CA PRO A 435 -7.90 -4.42 -9.16
C PRO A 435 -7.75 -5.42 -8.00
N THR A 436 -6.90 -5.09 -7.02
CA THR A 436 -6.66 -5.93 -5.84
C THR A 436 -7.84 -5.89 -4.87
N ASN A 437 -7.85 -6.81 -3.90
CA ASN A 437 -8.80 -6.72 -2.79
C ASN A 437 -8.43 -5.57 -1.87
N TYR A 438 -9.44 -4.86 -1.39
CA TYR A 438 -9.30 -4.07 -0.18
C TYR A 438 -8.94 -4.98 1.01
N LEU A 439 -8.04 -4.53 1.88
CA LEU A 439 -7.60 -5.28 3.07
C LEU A 439 -7.93 -4.51 4.35
N PRO A 440 -8.59 -5.16 5.32
CA PRO A 440 -8.87 -4.57 6.61
C PRO A 440 -7.58 -4.32 7.41
N CYS A 441 -7.56 -3.26 8.23
CA CYS A 441 -6.51 -3.04 9.22
C CYS A 441 -6.46 -4.23 10.21
N PRO A 442 -5.26 -4.67 10.64
CA PRO A 442 -5.10 -5.74 11.62
C PRO A 442 -5.82 -5.48 12.95
N GLU A 443 -6.22 -6.55 13.63
CA GLU A 443 -6.93 -6.48 14.93
C GLU A 443 -6.14 -5.76 16.03
N GLN A 444 -6.87 -5.14 16.95
CA GLN A 444 -6.39 -4.26 18.03
C GLN A 444 -5.20 -4.75 18.87
N PRO A 445 -5.03 -6.04 19.25
CA PRO A 445 -3.82 -6.47 19.99
C PRO A 445 -2.53 -6.29 19.17
N LYS A 446 -2.61 -6.20 17.84
CA LYS A 446 -1.47 -5.90 16.98
C LYS A 446 -1.07 -4.42 17.04
N HIS A 447 -1.94 -3.50 17.45
CA HIS A 447 -1.60 -2.08 17.60
C HIS A 447 -0.49 -1.86 18.63
N TRP A 448 -0.56 -2.52 19.79
CA TRP A 448 0.51 -2.43 20.79
C TRP A 448 1.81 -3.07 20.32
N GLN A 449 1.73 -4.14 19.52
CA GLN A 449 2.91 -4.72 18.90
C GLN A 449 3.52 -3.75 17.89
N LEU A 450 2.71 -3.05 17.10
CA LEU A 450 3.16 -2.01 16.17
C LEU A 450 3.80 -0.83 16.91
N ILE A 451 3.21 -0.35 18.01
CA ILE A 451 3.81 0.70 18.85
C ILE A 451 5.17 0.24 19.40
N SER A 452 5.27 -1.01 19.86
CA SER A 452 6.54 -1.58 20.31
C SER A 452 7.59 -1.62 19.19
N LEU A 453 7.18 -1.71 17.91
CA LEU A 453 8.09 -1.71 16.78
C LEU A 453 8.63 -0.32 16.43
N LEU A 454 7.93 0.76 16.79
CA LEU A 454 8.36 2.13 16.50
C LEU A 454 9.66 2.52 17.23
N ASN A 455 10.04 1.82 18.29
CA ASN A 455 11.27 2.09 19.06
C ASN A 455 12.39 1.08 18.77
N VAL A 456 12.26 0.26 17.72
CA VAL A 456 13.24 -0.79 17.44
C VAL A 456 14.50 -0.17 16.84
N LYS A 457 15.66 -0.45 17.41
CA LYS A 457 16.94 0.02 16.85
C LYS A 457 17.36 -0.85 15.67
N PHE A 458 18.18 -0.32 14.76
CA PHE A 458 18.70 -1.09 13.62
C PHE A 458 19.35 -2.43 14.07
N SER A 459 20.10 -2.43 15.18
CA SER A 459 20.70 -3.64 15.75
C SER A 459 19.69 -4.71 16.17
N GLN A 460 18.48 -4.32 16.56
CA GLN A 460 17.40 -5.26 16.90
C GLN A 460 16.72 -5.81 15.65
N ILE A 461 16.57 -5.02 14.59
CA ILE A 461 16.04 -5.48 13.30
C ILE A 461 16.96 -6.53 12.67
N THR A 462 18.26 -6.48 12.94
CA THR A 462 19.20 -7.53 12.47
C THR A 462 19.07 -8.86 13.22
N GLN A 463 18.09 -9.01 14.12
CA GLN A 463 17.73 -10.29 14.74
C GLN A 463 16.58 -10.97 13.98
N VAL A 464 16.69 -12.29 13.79
CA VAL A 464 15.70 -13.09 13.03
C VAL A 464 14.30 -12.95 13.61
N THR A 465 14.14 -13.05 14.92
CA THR A 465 12.84 -13.02 15.59
C THR A 465 12.12 -11.70 15.40
N GLU A 466 12.83 -10.58 15.59
CA GLU A 466 12.26 -9.25 15.47
C GLU A 466 11.96 -8.89 14.01
N LEU A 467 12.85 -9.23 13.06
CA LEU A 467 12.57 -9.02 11.64
C LEU A 467 11.33 -9.81 11.20
N LYS A 468 11.23 -11.10 11.56
CA LYS A 468 10.04 -11.90 11.24
C LYS A 468 8.77 -11.32 11.85
N ARG A 469 8.82 -10.93 13.13
CA ARG A 469 7.69 -10.29 13.82
C ARG A 469 7.24 -9.02 13.11
N LEU A 470 8.20 -8.20 12.69
CA LEU A 470 7.95 -6.99 11.93
C LEU A 470 7.29 -7.31 10.59
N LEU A 471 7.86 -8.21 9.78
CA LEU A 471 7.31 -8.57 8.47
C LEU A 471 5.88 -9.16 8.57
N VAL A 472 5.59 -9.98 9.59
CA VAL A 472 4.25 -10.55 9.83
C VAL A 472 3.21 -9.46 10.13
N LEU A 473 3.61 -8.36 10.75
CA LEU A 473 2.70 -7.27 11.08
C LEU A 473 2.31 -6.42 9.85
N PHE A 474 3.15 -6.40 8.81
CA PHE A 474 2.88 -5.71 7.54
C PHE A 474 2.18 -6.59 6.49
N ASP A 475 2.15 -7.92 6.65
CA ASP A 475 1.39 -8.82 5.79
C ASP A 475 -0.10 -8.87 6.18
N TRP A 476 -0.92 -8.05 5.51
CA TRP A 476 -2.37 -8.03 5.70
C TRP A 476 -3.09 -8.91 4.68
N SER A 477 -2.38 -9.38 3.65
CA SER A 477 -2.93 -10.16 2.54
C SER A 477 -3.39 -11.58 2.94
N GLN A 478 -2.89 -12.09 4.07
CA GLN A 478 -3.08 -13.47 4.55
C GLN A 478 -2.69 -14.57 3.56
N LYS A 479 -1.88 -14.26 2.54
CA LYS A 479 -1.44 -15.23 1.53
C LYS A 479 -0.43 -16.21 2.11
N ALA A 480 -0.62 -17.50 1.84
CA ALA A 480 0.30 -18.55 2.28
C ALA A 480 1.73 -18.35 1.75
N GLU A 481 1.87 -17.83 0.52
CA GLU A 481 3.17 -17.54 -0.07
C GLU A 481 3.97 -16.51 0.74
N ASN A 482 3.33 -15.45 1.23
CA ASN A 482 4.01 -14.41 2.02
C ASN A 482 4.50 -14.96 3.35
N ARG A 483 3.71 -15.84 3.99
CA ARG A 483 4.13 -16.55 5.20
C ARG A 483 5.36 -17.43 4.94
N LEU A 484 5.36 -18.18 3.84
CA LEU A 484 6.52 -18.99 3.44
C LEU A 484 7.77 -18.13 3.20
N ARG A 485 7.62 -16.96 2.55
CA ARG A 485 8.71 -16.00 2.35
C ARG A 485 9.27 -15.48 3.67
N ILE A 486 8.41 -15.17 4.65
CA ILE A 486 8.87 -14.71 5.97
C ILE A 486 9.55 -15.85 6.75
N ASP A 487 8.97 -17.05 6.70
CA ASP A 487 9.51 -18.24 7.36
C ASP A 487 10.81 -18.75 6.73
N SER A 488 11.15 -18.30 5.52
CA SER A 488 12.39 -18.65 4.83
C SER A 488 13.64 -18.08 5.50
N ILE A 489 13.52 -17.00 6.27
CA ILE A 489 14.65 -16.37 6.96
C ILE A 489 15.12 -17.29 8.08
N GLN A 490 16.30 -17.90 7.94
CA GLN A 490 16.83 -18.85 8.92
C GLN A 490 17.75 -18.16 9.93
N LYS A 491 18.68 -17.34 9.42
CA LYS A 491 19.70 -16.68 10.24
C LYS A 491 20.00 -15.29 9.69
N ILE A 492 20.28 -14.35 10.59
CA ILE A 492 20.79 -13.01 10.25
C ILE A 492 22.04 -12.77 11.10
N THR A 493 23.07 -12.20 10.51
CA THR A 493 24.30 -11.78 11.20
C THR A 493 24.70 -10.41 10.69
N ALA A 494 24.85 -9.45 11.60
CA ALA A 494 25.31 -8.11 11.29
C ALA A 494 26.76 -7.94 11.76
N THR A 495 27.66 -7.60 10.85
CA THR A 495 29.08 -7.37 11.16
C THR A 495 29.50 -5.97 10.72
N PRO A 496 30.24 -5.22 11.56
CA PRO A 496 30.76 -3.92 11.15
C PRO A 496 31.84 -4.12 10.08
N ILE A 497 31.73 -3.37 8.98
CA ILE A 497 32.70 -3.39 7.88
C ILE A 497 33.29 -1.99 7.67
N SER A 498 34.52 -1.99 7.16
CA SER A 498 35.23 -0.78 6.75
C SER A 498 35.83 -1.03 5.37
N GLN A 499 35.36 -0.28 4.37
CA GLN A 499 35.80 -0.42 2.98
C GLN A 499 36.26 0.92 2.42
N ILE A 500 37.23 0.88 1.51
CA ILE A 500 37.66 2.05 0.75
C ILE A 500 37.03 1.98 -0.63
N LYS A 501 36.10 2.89 -0.95
CA LYS A 501 35.48 2.99 -2.29
C LYS A 501 35.90 4.33 -2.89
N ARG A 502 36.60 4.28 -4.04
CA ARG A 502 37.10 5.47 -4.77
C ARG A 502 37.91 6.45 -3.89
N GLY A 503 38.71 5.93 -2.96
CA GLY A 503 39.54 6.74 -2.05
C GLY A 503 38.84 7.27 -0.80
N ILE A 504 37.54 7.02 -0.63
CA ILE A 504 36.76 7.41 0.54
C ILE A 504 36.63 6.20 1.48
N PHE A 505 36.90 6.41 2.77
CA PHE A 505 36.71 5.41 3.81
C PHE A 505 35.24 5.35 4.23
N ILE A 506 34.60 4.22 3.96
CA ILE A 506 33.19 3.96 4.25
C ILE A 506 33.13 3.01 5.44
N LYS A 507 32.52 3.47 6.54
CA LYS A 507 32.11 2.62 7.67
C LYS A 507 30.68 2.17 7.43
N GLY A 508 30.41 0.90 7.71
CA GLY A 508 29.10 0.34 7.51
C GLY A 508 28.86 -0.95 8.25
N VAL A 509 27.69 -1.52 8.01
CA VAL A 509 27.27 -2.82 8.52
C VAL A 509 27.01 -3.73 7.33
N ASP A 510 27.61 -4.91 7.36
CA ASP A 510 27.28 -6.00 6.46
C ASP A 510 26.26 -6.91 7.13
N VAL A 511 25.07 -6.98 6.54
CA VAL A 511 23.95 -7.80 6.97
C VAL A 511 23.94 -9.06 6.13
N LEU A 512 24.40 -10.16 6.71
CA LEU A 512 24.37 -11.50 6.12
C LEU A 512 23.08 -12.22 6.52
N ILE A 513 22.32 -12.69 5.54
CA ILE A 513 21.05 -13.40 5.74
C ILE A 513 21.12 -14.78 5.09
N ASP A 514 20.85 -15.83 5.87
CA ASP A 514 20.68 -17.17 5.36
C ASP A 514 19.18 -17.43 5.11
N ILE A 515 18.83 -17.72 3.86
CA ILE A 515 17.45 -17.87 3.39
C ILE A 515 17.25 -19.26 2.79
N ASP A 516 16.14 -19.91 3.18
CA ASP A 516 15.67 -21.15 2.58
C ASP A 516 15.04 -20.92 1.21
N GLU A 517 15.73 -21.32 0.15
CA GLU A 517 15.25 -21.11 -1.23
C GLU A 517 14.08 -22.03 -1.59
N SER A 518 13.90 -23.15 -0.87
CA SER A 518 12.81 -24.12 -1.13
C SER A 518 11.41 -23.55 -0.86
N LYS A 519 11.33 -22.46 -0.09
CA LYS A 519 10.09 -21.76 0.25
C LYS A 519 9.69 -20.69 -0.77
N PHE A 520 10.49 -20.48 -1.81
CA PHE A 520 10.19 -19.56 -2.91
C PHE A 520 9.77 -20.33 -4.16
N VAL A 521 8.95 -19.69 -4.99
CA VAL A 521 8.50 -20.28 -6.26
C VAL A 521 9.67 -20.40 -7.25
N CYS A 522 10.58 -19.43 -7.25
CA CYS A 522 11.78 -19.45 -8.07
C CYS A 522 12.91 -18.59 -7.46
N ASP A 523 14.14 -18.83 -7.91
CA ASP A 523 15.34 -18.06 -7.52
C ASP A 523 15.22 -16.56 -7.81
N ALA A 524 14.47 -16.18 -8.84
CA ALA A 524 14.23 -14.78 -9.15
C ALA A 524 13.24 -14.11 -8.16
N ASP A 525 12.26 -14.87 -7.63
CA ASP A 525 11.37 -14.37 -6.57
C ASP A 525 12.13 -14.12 -5.27
N LEU A 526 13.08 -15.02 -4.94
CA LEU A 526 14.03 -14.81 -3.84
C LEU A 526 14.83 -13.53 -4.05
N TYR A 527 15.42 -13.34 -5.24
CA TYR A 527 16.17 -12.12 -5.55
C TYR A 527 15.31 -10.86 -5.36
N HIS A 528 14.07 -10.87 -5.83
CA HIS A 528 13.15 -9.74 -5.72
C HIS A 528 12.80 -9.42 -4.25
N PHE A 529 12.51 -10.44 -3.44
CA PHE A 529 12.30 -10.29 -2.00
C PHE A 529 13.52 -9.72 -1.28
N CYS A 530 14.71 -10.24 -1.58
CA CYS A 530 15.96 -9.77 -0.99
C CYS A 530 16.31 -8.34 -1.42
N ASN A 531 15.97 -7.96 -2.65
CA ASN A 531 16.13 -6.58 -3.12
C ASN A 531 15.24 -5.62 -2.33
N MET A 532 14.00 -6.02 -2.02
CA MET A 532 13.12 -5.26 -1.13
C MET A 532 13.73 -5.14 0.28
N LEU A 533 14.22 -6.25 0.87
CA LEU A 533 14.85 -6.23 2.19
C LEU A 533 16.07 -5.32 2.22
N HIS A 534 16.91 -5.34 1.17
CA HIS A 534 18.06 -4.45 1.06
C HIS A 534 17.64 -2.97 1.08
N GLN A 535 16.61 -2.59 0.31
CA GLN A 535 16.08 -1.22 0.33
C GLN A 535 15.48 -0.85 1.69
N PHE A 536 14.80 -1.78 2.35
CA PHE A 536 14.30 -1.59 3.71
C PHE A 536 15.44 -1.31 4.70
N PHE A 537 16.53 -2.09 4.68
CA PHE A 537 17.68 -1.84 5.55
C PHE A 537 18.36 -0.50 5.25
N LEU A 538 18.45 -0.10 3.98
CA LEU A 538 19.00 1.22 3.61
C LEU A 538 18.14 2.37 4.14
N MET A 539 16.81 2.23 4.14
CA MET A 539 15.90 3.25 4.68
C MET A 539 15.91 3.30 6.21
N TYR A 540 16.15 2.16 6.87
CA TYR A 540 16.19 2.07 8.33
C TYR A 540 17.54 2.45 8.93
N ALA A 541 18.62 2.29 8.17
CA ALA A 541 19.96 2.62 8.63
C ALA A 541 20.15 4.13 8.77
N PRO A 542 20.88 4.58 9.81
CA PRO A 542 21.15 5.99 10.03
C PRO A 542 22.06 6.54 8.90
N ILE A 543 21.98 7.85 8.62
CA ILE A 543 22.72 8.51 7.51
C ILE A 543 24.25 8.30 7.61
N ASN A 544 24.77 8.13 8.82
CA ASN A 544 26.20 7.96 9.09
C ASN A 544 26.70 6.51 8.93
N GLU A 545 25.81 5.54 8.68
CA GLU A 545 26.18 4.15 8.45
C GLU A 545 25.82 3.73 7.03
N SER A 546 26.75 3.08 6.34
CA SER A 546 26.45 2.43 5.06
C SER A 546 26.02 0.98 5.30
N VAL A 547 25.10 0.46 4.48
CA VAL A 547 24.65 -0.92 4.59
C VAL A 547 25.07 -1.69 3.35
N GLN A 548 25.59 -2.89 3.59
CA GLN A 548 25.74 -3.92 2.58
C GLN A 548 24.86 -5.11 2.98
N THR A 549 24.10 -5.65 2.01
CA THR A 549 23.29 -6.85 2.26
C THR A 549 23.88 -8.01 1.48
N ARG A 550 24.12 -9.13 2.15
CA ARG A 550 24.53 -10.40 1.55
C ARG A 550 23.52 -11.48 1.92
N VAL A 551 23.12 -12.27 0.94
CA VAL A 551 22.15 -13.34 1.13
C VAL A 551 22.76 -14.65 0.68
N ASN A 552 22.76 -15.66 1.54
CA ASN A 552 23.08 -17.03 1.18
C ASN A 552 21.77 -17.81 1.00
N ALA A 553 21.53 -18.28 -0.22
CA ALA A 553 20.42 -19.18 -0.51
C ALA A 553 20.81 -20.61 -0.12
N ILE A 554 20.00 -21.27 0.71
CA ILE A 554 20.20 -22.65 1.17
C ILE A 554 19.08 -23.51 0.56
N PRO A 555 19.36 -24.70 -0.01
CA PRO A 555 20.63 -25.45 0.03
C PRO A 555 21.63 -25.17 -1.10
N SER A 556 21.33 -24.33 -2.10
CA SER A 556 22.26 -24.11 -3.23
C SER A 556 23.58 -23.43 -2.86
N TYR A 557 23.66 -22.80 -1.68
CA TYR A 557 24.76 -21.98 -1.19
C TYR A 557 25.17 -20.85 -2.15
N LYS A 558 24.24 -20.40 -3.00
CA LYS A 558 24.47 -19.22 -3.86
C LYS A 558 24.46 -17.96 -3.00
N THR A 559 25.49 -17.14 -3.15
CA THR A 559 25.58 -15.84 -2.48
C THR A 559 25.13 -14.73 -3.42
N LEU A 560 24.12 -13.99 -3.01
CA LEU A 560 23.71 -12.73 -3.63
C LEU A 560 24.28 -11.58 -2.81
N CYS A 561 24.86 -10.58 -3.47
CA CYS A 561 25.49 -9.45 -2.83
C CYS A 561 24.99 -8.16 -3.47
N TRP A 562 24.47 -7.25 -2.65
CA TRP A 562 24.14 -5.89 -3.06
C TRP A 562 25.33 -4.98 -2.78
N GLU A 563 25.48 -3.92 -3.56
CA GLU A 563 26.55 -2.95 -3.34
C GLU A 563 26.36 -2.22 -2.01
N ILE A 564 27.48 -1.79 -1.41
CA ILE A 564 27.44 -0.92 -0.25
C ILE A 564 26.89 0.47 -0.64
N GLU A 565 25.81 0.86 0.02
CA GLU A 565 25.13 2.14 -0.17
C GLU A 565 24.98 2.84 1.19
N PRO A 566 25.06 4.18 1.24
CA PRO A 566 24.83 4.94 2.46
C PRO A 566 23.37 4.78 2.91
N GLY A 567 23.15 4.71 4.23
CA GLY A 567 21.81 4.78 4.80
C GLY A 567 21.12 6.08 4.37
N LYS A 568 19.85 5.98 4.01
CA LYS A 568 19.05 7.12 3.54
C LYS A 568 18.26 7.78 4.67
N SER A 569 18.54 7.43 5.94
CA SER A 569 17.71 7.71 7.12
C SER A 569 16.73 8.87 6.95
N TYR A 570 15.47 8.50 6.96
CA TYR A 570 14.36 9.44 6.99
C TYR A 570 13.86 9.67 8.43
N GLN A 571 14.69 9.35 9.43
CA GLN A 571 14.39 9.69 10.82
C GLN A 571 14.32 11.21 10.96
N LEU A 572 13.11 11.72 11.17
CA LEU A 572 12.84 13.07 11.67
C LEU A 572 13.42 13.24 13.08
#